data_AF-A0A9Q8CNU8-F1
#
_entry.id   AF-A0A9Q8CNU8-F1
#
_cell.length_a   1.000
_cell.length_b   1.000
_cell.length_c   1.000
_cell.angle_alpha   90.00
_cell.angle_beta   90.00
_cell.angle_gamma   90.00
#
_symmetry.space_group_name_H-M   'P 1'
#
loop_
_entity.id
_entity.type
_entity.pdbx_description
1 polymer ?
#
loop_
_entity_poly.entity_id
_entity_poly.type
_entity_poly.pdbx_seq_one_letter_code
_entity_poly.pdbx_strand_id
1 'polypeptide(L)' 'MIKLDYNAAVRKQMNQFIKDNFSPSLKVIAKEISINYTMFADWYRGDRNVGDATLKKIEKFLRNHTK' A
#
# COMPACT_ATOMS: atom_id res chain seq x y z
N MET A 1 1.93 -21.94 -1.85
CA MET A 1 1.17 -21.16 -2.85
C MET A 1 0.43 -20.02 -2.12
N ILE A 2 1.13 -18.94 -1.70
CA ILE A 2 0.60 -17.95 -0.71
C ILE A 2 1.12 -16.51 -0.98
N LYS A 3 1.30 -16.07 -2.23
CA LYS A 3 1.79 -14.70 -2.53
C LYS A 3 0.80 -13.79 -3.25
N LEU A 4 -0.14 -14.36 -4.02
CA LEU A 4 -1.19 -13.60 -4.70
C LEU A 4 -2.21 -13.02 -3.71
N ASP A 5 -2.57 -13.80 -2.69
CA ASP A 5 -3.58 -13.42 -1.70
C ASP A 5 -3.11 -12.26 -0.80
N TYR A 6 -1.81 -12.23 -0.47
CA TYR A 6 -1.27 -11.24 0.46
C TYR A 6 -1.19 -9.82 -0.14
N ASN A 7 -0.78 -9.68 -1.41
CA ASN A 7 -0.82 -8.38 -2.09
C ASN A 7 -2.26 -7.84 -2.15
N ALA A 8 -3.23 -8.71 -2.48
CA ALA A 8 -4.63 -8.33 -2.57
C ALA A 8 -5.20 -7.91 -1.20
N ALA A 9 -4.88 -8.64 -0.12
CA ALA A 9 -5.30 -8.32 1.23
C ALA A 9 -4.77 -6.95 1.70
N VAL A 10 -3.47 -6.69 1.56
CA VAL A 10 -2.87 -5.40 1.95
C VAL A 10 -3.39 -4.26 1.08
N ARG A 11 -3.60 -4.51 -0.23
CA ARG A 11 -4.21 -3.54 -1.14
C ARG A 11 -5.63 -3.18 -0.72
N LYS A 12 -6.43 -4.17 -0.29
CA LYS A 12 -7.79 -3.93 0.22
C LYS A 12 -7.76 -3.02 1.46
N GLN A 13 -6.85 -3.27 2.40
CA GLN A 13 -6.66 -2.42 3.58
C GLN A 13 -6.26 -0.99 3.19
N MET A 14 -5.32 -0.83 2.24
CA MET A 14 -4.92 0.49 1.75
C MET A 14 -6.06 1.24 1.05
N ASN A 15 -6.85 0.54 0.24
CA ASN A 15 -8.03 1.13 -0.40
C ASN A 15 -9.05 1.62 0.64
N GLN A 16 -9.26 0.85 1.70
CA GLN A 16 -10.15 1.24 2.79
C GLN A 16 -9.60 2.47 3.53
N PHE A 17 -8.32 2.44 3.90
CA PHE A 17 -7.64 3.56 4.56
C PHE A 17 -7.79 4.88 3.78
N ILE A 18 -7.59 4.87 2.47
CA ILE A 18 -7.71 6.09 1.63
C ILE A 18 -9.15 6.59 1.58
N LYS A 19 -10.15 5.69 1.51
CA LYS A 19 -11.57 6.05 1.54
C LYS A 19 -11.94 6.72 2.86
N ASP A 20 -11.41 6.22 3.98
CA ASP A 20 -11.79 6.67 5.31
C ASP A 20 -11.08 7.97 5.72
N ASN A 21 -9.86 8.22 5.24
CA ASN A 21 -9.01 9.31 5.73
C ASN A 21 -8.94 10.53 4.79
N PHE A 22 -9.42 10.43 3.55
CA PHE A 22 -9.50 11.49 2.52
C PHE A 22 -8.30 12.45 2.35
N SER A 23 -7.13 12.14 2.92
CA SER A 23 -5.81 12.73 2.71
C SER A 23 -4.88 11.96 3.66
N PRO A 24 -3.88 11.21 3.16
CA PRO A 24 -2.92 11.71 2.19
C PRO A 24 -3.02 11.08 0.79
N SER A 25 -2.61 11.86 -0.22
CA SER A 25 -2.48 11.34 -1.60
C SER A 25 -1.48 10.19 -1.68
N LEU A 26 -1.65 9.28 -2.65
CA LEU A 26 -0.72 8.16 -2.90
C LEU A 26 0.74 8.62 -3.03
N LYS A 27 0.99 9.83 -3.53
CA LYS A 27 2.33 10.42 -3.66
C LYS A 27 2.96 10.75 -2.30
N VAL A 28 2.15 11.25 -1.36
CA VAL A 28 2.60 11.53 0.01
C VAL A 28 2.90 10.23 0.74
N ILE A 29 2.01 9.24 0.65
CA ILE A 29 2.22 7.91 1.24
C ILE A 29 3.51 7.30 0.70
N ALA A 30 3.69 7.25 -0.63
CA ALA A 30 4.89 6.68 -1.26
C ALA A 30 6.19 7.36 -0.78
N LYS A 31 6.16 8.68 -0.58
CA LYS A 31 7.29 9.43 -0.02
C LYS A 31 7.56 9.04 1.43
N GLU A 32 6.52 8.93 2.27
CA GLU A 32 6.65 8.57 3.69
C GLU A 32 7.24 7.17 3.89
N ILE A 33 6.81 6.20 3.07
CA ILE A 33 7.33 4.83 3.13
C ILE A 33 8.62 4.62 2.31
N SER A 34 9.14 5.67 1.68
CA SER A 34 10.34 5.64 0.82
C SER A 34 10.25 4.57 -0.27
N ILE A 35 9.21 4.66 -1.10
CA ILE A 35 8.93 3.77 -2.23
C ILE A 35 8.69 4.62 -3.48
N ASN A 36 9.10 4.11 -4.65
CA ASN A 36 8.82 4.78 -5.93
C ASN A 36 7.29 4.93 -6.13
N TYR A 37 6.85 6.16 -6.43
CA TYR A 37 5.44 6.49 -6.59
C TYR A 37 4.77 5.70 -7.71
N THR A 38 5.40 5.59 -8.88
CA THR A 38 4.83 4.85 -10.02
C THR A 38 4.61 3.40 -9.65
N MET A 39 5.61 2.75 -9.05
CA MET A 39 5.48 1.37 -8.58
C MET A 39 4.35 1.22 -7.54
N PHE A 40 4.21 2.18 -6.62
CA PHE A 40 3.15 2.16 -5.63
C PHE A 40 1.76 2.36 -6.25
N ALA A 41 1.65 3.25 -7.25
CA ALA A 41 0.41 3.48 -7.98
C ALA A 41 -0.02 2.25 -8.79
N ASP A 42 0.90 1.61 -9.51
CA ASP A 42 0.63 0.37 -10.26
C ASP A 42 0.20 -0.75 -9.31
N TRP A 43 0.87 -0.85 -8.15
CA TRP A 43 0.47 -1.79 -7.11
C TRP A 43 -0.92 -1.51 -6.55
N TYR A 44 -1.23 -0.24 -6.28
CA TYR A 44 -2.50 0.19 -5.72
C TYR A 44 -3.68 -0.11 -6.65
N ARG A 45 -3.51 0.11 -7.96
CA ARG A 45 -4.50 -0.22 -9.01
C ARG A 45 -4.65 -1.72 -9.23
N GLY A 46 -3.63 -2.50 -8.87
CA GLY A 46 -3.59 -3.94 -9.09
C GLY A 46 -2.95 -4.36 -10.41
N ASP A 47 -2.34 -3.43 -11.12
CA ASP A 47 -1.59 -3.68 -12.36
C ASP A 47 -0.32 -4.51 -12.10
N ARG A 48 0.21 -4.42 -10.87
CA ARG A 48 1.40 -5.16 -10.45
C ARG A 48 1.37 -5.61 -9.00
N ASN A 49 2.04 -6.72 -8.71
CA ASN A 49 2.38 -7.10 -7.33
C ASN A 49 3.77 -6.59 -6.96
N VAL A 50 3.96 -6.27 -5.68
CA VAL A 50 5.26 -5.86 -5.15
C VAL A 50 5.84 -6.95 -4.26
N GLY A 51 7.17 -6.91 -4.08
CA GLY A 51 7.89 -7.87 -3.25
C GLY A 51 7.62 -7.67 -1.74
N ASP A 52 7.97 -8.69 -0.96
CA ASP A 52 7.70 -8.77 0.47
C ASP A 52 8.27 -7.57 1.27
N ALA A 53 9.44 -7.06 0.88
CA ALA A 53 10.05 -5.89 1.51
C ALA A 53 9.21 -4.61 1.35
N THR A 54 8.64 -4.41 0.17
CA THR A 54 7.75 -3.28 -0.13
C THR A 54 6.42 -3.43 0.61
N LEU A 55 5.85 -4.64 0.62
CA LEU A 55 4.61 -4.92 1.37
C LEU A 55 4.75 -4.64 2.86
N LYS A 56 5.87 -5.06 3.50
CA LYS A 56 6.12 -4.79 4.92
C LYS A 56 6.14 -3.29 5.24
N LYS A 57 6.65 -2.46 4.33
CA LYS A 57 6.64 -1.00 4.48
C LYS A 57 5.22 -0.43 4.41
N ILE A 58 4.43 -0.88 3.44
CA ILE A 58 3.02 -0.49 3.27
C ILE A 58 2.21 -0.88 4.50
N GLU A 59 2.36 -2.10 4.99
CA GLU A 59 1.68 -2.53 6.21
C GLU A 59 2.11 -1.76 7.45
N LYS A 60 3.41 -1.46 7.59
CA LYS A 60 3.90 -0.67 8.73
C LYS A 60 3.24 0.71 8.73
N PHE A 61 3.08 1.34 7.56
CA PHE A 61 2.32 2.57 7.43
C PHE A 61 0.87 2.39 7.85
N LEU A 62 0.15 1.39 7.31
CA LEU A 62 -1.25 1.14 7.69
C LEU A 62 -1.41 0.96 9.20
N ARG A 63 -0.57 0.12 9.83
CA ARG A 63 -0.58 -0.12 11.28
C ARG A 63 -0.32 1.13 12.12
N ASN A 64 0.44 2.10 11.61
CA ASN A 64 0.72 3.34 12.33
C ASN A 64 -0.42 4.36 12.25
N HIS A 65 -1.25 4.28 11.20
CA HIS A 65 -2.30 5.25 10.90
C HIS A 65 -3.73 4.75 11.13
N THR A 66 -3.92 3.45 11.39
CA THR A 66 -5.24 2.86 11.74
C THR A 66 -5.33 2.42 13.20
N LYS A 67 -4.60 3.07 14.11
CA LYS A 67 -4.67 2.84 15.56
C LYS A 67 -5.71 3.71 16.24
#